data_AF-A0A452GXC1-F1
#
_entry.id   AF-A0A452GXC1-F1
#
_cell.length_a   1.000
_cell.length_b   1.000
_cell.length_c   1.000
_cell.angle_alpha   90.00
_cell.angle_beta   90.00
_cell.angle_gamma   90.00
#
_symmetry.space_group_name_H-M   'P 1'
#
loop_
_entity.id
_entity.type
_entity.pdbx_description
1 polymer ?
#
loop_
_entity_poly.entity_id
_entity_poly.type
_entity_poly.pdbx_seq_one_letter_code
_entity_poly.pdbx_strand_id
1 'polypeptide(L)'
;KLDCNLYVFICSCNPLGPIKCPHGWLPYSGHCYMIHREPKVWKEALTSCKNQDGNLASMHNIAENSFIVSQLGYSKYFSTVLSALFIMNRLWLWLDKTAVDFVNWNKGQPSSNQFEYCVEMSASSGYWNTIPCSSQKESICKKPKSK
;
A
#
# COMPACT_ATOMS: atom_id res chain seq x y z
N LYS A 1 34.62 19.12 -22.18
CA LYS A 1 33.40 19.55 -22.90
C LYS A 1 32.33 18.49 -22.67
N LEU A 2 31.43 18.75 -21.71
CA LEU A 2 30.19 18.00 -21.54
C LEU A 2 29.12 19.07 -21.62
N ASP A 3 28.48 19.15 -22.78
CA ASP A 3 27.41 20.10 -23.06
C ASP A 3 26.14 19.63 -22.37
N CYS A 4 25.74 20.35 -21.31
CA CYS A 4 24.48 20.17 -20.61
C CYS A 4 23.43 21.07 -21.28
N ASN A 5 22.71 20.56 -22.27
CA ASN A 5 21.61 21.29 -22.92
C ASN A 5 20.28 21.08 -22.18
N LEU A 6 19.88 22.13 -21.46
CA LEU A 6 18.54 22.70 -21.34
C LEU A 6 17.31 21.79 -21.58
N TYR A 7 16.90 21.04 -20.54
CA TYR A 7 15.47 20.89 -20.22
C TYR A 7 15.35 20.86 -18.69
N VAL A 8 14.74 21.89 -18.14
CA VAL A 8 14.48 22.00 -16.70
C VAL A 8 13.55 20.86 -16.29
N PHE A 9 14.11 19.80 -15.72
CA PHE A 9 13.40 18.95 -14.78
C PHE A 9 14.03 19.24 -13.42
N ILE A 10 13.30 19.93 -12.55
CA ILE A 10 13.70 20.16 -11.17
C ILE A 10 13.90 18.78 -10.53
N CYS A 11 15.15 18.34 -10.43
CA CYS A 11 15.49 17.15 -9.66
C CYS A 11 15.59 17.62 -8.21
N SER A 12 14.49 17.49 -7.47
CA SER A 12 14.44 17.79 -6.04
C SER A 12 15.43 16.88 -5.32
N CYS A 13 16.58 17.41 -4.91
CA CYS A 13 17.52 16.70 -4.04
C CYS A 13 16.87 16.62 -2.65
N ASN A 14 16.27 15.47 -2.32
CA ASN A 14 15.76 15.23 -0.99
C ASN A 14 16.97 15.21 -0.01
N PRO A 15 17.01 16.04 1.05
CA PRO A 15 18.19 16.18 1.92
C PRO A 15 18.43 14.97 2.86
N LEU A 16 17.74 13.86 2.63
CA LEU A 16 17.87 12.61 3.37
C LEU A 16 18.55 11.62 2.43
N GLY A 17 19.72 11.11 2.81
CA GLY A 17 20.56 10.23 2.01
C GLY A 17 19.86 8.98 1.46
N PRO A 18 20.58 8.09 0.74
CA PRO A 18 19.98 6.95 0.07
C PRO A 18 19.16 6.14 1.06
N ILE A 19 17.91 5.88 0.67
CA ILE A 19 16.93 5.17 1.48
C ILE A 19 17.49 3.79 1.81
N LYS A 20 17.78 3.52 3.09
CA LYS A 20 18.16 2.19 3.56
C LYS A 20 16.92 1.42 3.98
N CYS A 21 16.47 0.52 3.11
CA CYS A 21 15.46 -0.48 3.47
C CYS A 21 16.14 -1.83 3.77
N PRO A 22 15.55 -2.67 4.64
CA PRO A 22 16.05 -4.03 4.85
C PRO A 22 16.04 -4.85 3.54
N HIS A 23 16.82 -5.93 3.51
CA HIS A 23 16.88 -6.79 2.32
C HIS A 23 15.48 -7.28 1.92
N GLY A 24 15.17 -7.20 0.62
CA GLY A 24 13.86 -7.57 0.05
C GLY A 24 12.78 -6.48 0.15
N TRP A 25 13.02 -5.38 0.86
CA TRP A 25 12.09 -4.25 0.94
C TRP A 25 12.45 -3.18 -0.08
N LEU A 26 11.45 -2.65 -0.79
CA LEU A 26 11.63 -1.62 -1.80
C LEU A 26 11.38 -0.22 -1.20
N PRO A 27 12.31 0.73 -1.42
CA PRO A 27 12.19 2.07 -0.89
C PRO A 27 11.25 2.95 -1.71
N TYR A 28 10.33 3.67 -1.06
CA TYR A 28 9.53 4.69 -1.70
C TYR A 28 9.09 5.76 -0.70
N SER A 29 9.24 7.04 -1.06
CA SER A 29 8.70 8.20 -0.33
C SER A 29 8.72 8.13 1.22
N GLY A 30 9.90 7.90 1.82
CA GLY A 30 9.99 7.88 3.30
C GLY A 30 9.73 6.52 3.96
N HIS A 31 9.35 5.52 3.17
CA HIS A 31 8.94 4.20 3.66
C HIS A 31 9.61 3.06 2.89
N CYS A 32 9.47 1.86 3.44
CA CYS A 32 9.89 0.60 2.85
C CYS A 32 8.65 -0.29 2.66
N TYR A 33 8.56 -0.95 1.51
CA TYR A 33 7.41 -1.79 1.14
C TYR A 33 7.86 -3.21 0.78
N MET A 34 7.04 -4.20 1.09
CA MET A 34 7.26 -5.59 0.70
C MET A 34 5.93 -6.27 0.39
N ILE A 35 5.90 -7.08 -0.68
CA ILE A 35 4.74 -7.91 -1.03
C ILE A 35 4.95 -9.33 -0.51
N HIS A 36 3.98 -9.85 0.24
CA HIS A 36 3.91 -11.24 0.64
C HIS A 36 2.94 -11.99 -0.27
N ARG A 37 3.48 -12.98 -0.98
CA ARG A 37 2.76 -13.78 -1.97
C ARG A 37 1.97 -14.93 -1.39
N GLU A 38 2.24 -15.30 -0.13
CA GLU A 38 1.49 -16.33 0.58
C GLU A 38 0.11 -15.76 0.94
N PRO A 39 -0.99 -16.30 0.38
CA PRO A 39 -2.32 -15.78 0.67
C PRO A 39 -2.69 -16.04 2.14
N LYS A 40 -3.13 -14.99 2.84
CA LYS A 40 -3.55 -15.04 4.24
C LYS A 40 -4.86 -14.30 4.42
N VAL A 41 -5.62 -14.64 5.46
CA VAL A 41 -6.75 -13.81 5.85
C VAL A 41 -6.24 -12.49 6.43
N TRP A 42 -7.06 -11.44 6.37
CA TRP A 42 -6.60 -10.07 6.66
C TRP A 42 -5.91 -9.93 8.03
N LYS A 43 -6.45 -10.58 9.07
CA LYS A 43 -5.90 -10.54 10.44
C LYS A 43 -4.53 -11.21 10.55
N GLU A 44 -4.32 -12.31 9.82
CA GLU A 44 -3.03 -13.01 9.77
C GLU A 44 -2.00 -12.22 8.97
N ALA A 45 -2.41 -11.64 7.84
CA ALA A 45 -1.57 -10.75 7.04
C ALA A 45 -1.10 -9.53 7.86
N LEU A 46 -2.01 -8.92 8.63
CA LEU A 46 -1.70 -7.84 9.58
C LEU A 46 -0.64 -8.27 10.60
N THR A 47 -0.83 -9.44 11.21
CA THR A 47 0.11 -9.99 12.20
C THR A 47 1.47 -10.26 11.57
N SER A 48 1.50 -10.79 10.34
CA SER A 48 2.72 -11.03 9.57
C SER A 48 3.51 -9.76 9.27
N CYS A 49 2.83 -8.64 8.96
CA CYS A 49 3.49 -7.35 8.78
C CYS A 49 4.02 -6.79 10.11
N LYS A 50 3.26 -6.93 11.19
CA LYS A 50 3.67 -6.47 12.54
C LYS A 50 4.91 -7.21 13.05
N ASN A 51 5.02 -8.50 12.78
CA ASN A 51 6.20 -9.31 13.14
C ASN A 51 7.47 -8.89 12.39
N GLN A 52 7.37 -8.01 11.38
CA GLN A 52 8.49 -7.45 10.62
C GLN A 52 8.66 -5.93 10.87
N ASP A 53 8.18 -5.46 12.03
CA ASP A 53 8.20 -4.06 12.47
C ASP A 53 7.48 -3.10 11.51
N GLY A 54 6.45 -3.61 10.84
CA GLY A 54 5.63 -2.84 9.91
C GLY A 54 4.14 -2.98 10.18
N ASN A 55 3.35 -2.53 9.22
CA ASN A 55 1.91 -2.70 9.21
C ASN A 55 1.47 -3.08 7.79
N LEU A 56 0.21 -3.51 7.62
CA LEU A 56 -0.38 -3.54 6.28
C LEU A 56 -0.29 -2.13 5.66
N ALA A 57 -0.13 -2.07 4.35
CA ALA A 57 0.10 -0.79 3.69
C ALA A 57 -1.14 0.10 3.71
N SER A 58 -0.94 1.34 4.15
CA SER A 58 -1.81 2.49 3.94
C SER A 58 -1.44 3.19 2.63
N MET A 59 -2.42 3.83 1.99
CA MET A 59 -2.24 4.59 0.75
C MET A 59 -2.67 6.05 0.93
N HIS A 60 -1.81 6.98 0.54
CA HIS A 60 -2.01 8.43 0.72
C HIS A 60 -2.04 9.24 -0.55
N ASN A 61 -1.69 8.65 -1.69
CA ASN A 61 -1.78 9.32 -2.98
C ASN A 61 -1.70 8.32 -4.14
N ILE A 62 -2.06 8.82 -5.32
CA ILE A 62 -2.03 8.02 -6.55
C ILE A 62 -0.62 7.54 -6.90
N ALA A 63 0.42 8.33 -6.61
CA ALA A 63 1.79 7.96 -6.93
C ALA A 63 2.27 6.76 -6.10
N GLU A 64 1.90 6.69 -4.81
CA GLU A 64 2.13 5.53 -3.93
C GLU A 64 1.39 4.28 -4.43
N ASN A 65 0.11 4.42 -4.80
CA ASN A 65 -0.65 3.32 -5.39
C ASN A 65 -0.01 2.82 -6.70
N SER A 66 0.40 3.74 -7.57
CA SER A 66 1.10 3.43 -8.83
C SER A 66 2.46 2.78 -8.61
N PHE A 67 3.24 3.23 -7.61
CA PHE A 67 4.52 2.59 -7.24
C PHE A 67 4.31 1.12 -6.91
N ILE A 68 3.27 0.80 -6.14
CA ILE A 68 2.96 -0.59 -5.81
C ILE A 68 2.64 -1.39 -7.06
N VAL A 69 1.69 -0.92 -7.86
CA VAL A 69 1.22 -1.63 -9.06
C VAL A 69 2.33 -1.82 -10.10
N SER A 70 3.23 -0.84 -10.25
CA SER A 70 4.23 -0.84 -11.34
C SER A 70 5.62 -1.31 -10.95
N GLN A 71 6.06 -1.07 -9.71
CA GLN A 71 7.46 -1.25 -9.30
C GLN A 71 7.63 -2.26 -8.17
N LEU A 72 6.61 -2.51 -7.35
CA LEU A 72 6.68 -3.51 -6.27
C LEU A 72 6.53 -4.97 -6.77
N GLY A 73 6.56 -5.18 -8.08
CA GLY A 73 6.37 -6.48 -8.72
C GLY A 73 4.93 -6.99 -8.66
N TYR A 74 3.95 -6.13 -8.39
CA TYR A 74 2.55 -6.50 -8.21
C TYR A 74 2.00 -7.42 -9.32
N SER A 75 1.25 -8.45 -8.93
CA SER A 75 0.74 -9.44 -9.87
C SER A 75 -0.56 -8.95 -10.49
N LYS A 76 -0.74 -9.13 -11.80
CA LYS A 76 -2.02 -8.89 -12.48
C LYS A 76 -3.09 -9.93 -12.13
N TYR A 77 -2.71 -11.00 -11.44
CA TYR A 77 -3.57 -12.15 -11.13
C TYR A 77 -3.98 -12.24 -9.66
N PHE A 78 -3.20 -11.67 -8.74
CA PHE A 78 -3.43 -11.79 -7.30
C PHE A 78 -3.65 -10.43 -6.64
N SER A 79 -4.86 -10.22 -6.11
CA SER A 79 -5.21 -9.02 -5.34
C SER A 79 -4.51 -9.03 -3.98
N THR A 80 -4.26 -7.84 -3.42
CA THR A 80 -3.59 -7.69 -2.12
C THR A 80 -4.44 -6.95 -1.12
N VAL A 81 -4.41 -7.36 0.15
CA VAL A 81 -5.09 -6.63 1.24
C VAL A 81 -4.33 -5.37 1.67
N LEU A 82 -5.09 -4.34 2.04
CA LEU A 82 -4.61 -3.06 2.59
C LEU A 82 -4.97 -2.92 4.07
N SER A 83 -4.39 -1.95 4.78
CA SER A 83 -4.62 -1.76 6.23
C SER A 83 -5.94 -1.09 6.60
N ALA A 84 -6.81 -0.79 5.63
CA ALA A 84 -8.05 -0.09 5.90
C ALA A 84 -9.07 -0.98 6.62
N LEU A 85 -9.64 -0.45 7.70
CA LEU A 85 -10.72 -1.07 8.47
C LEU A 85 -11.97 -0.20 8.42
N PHE A 86 -13.12 -0.85 8.27
CA PHE A 86 -14.42 -0.20 8.34
C PHE A 86 -14.92 -0.15 9.79
N ILE A 87 -15.24 1.04 10.30
CA ILE A 87 -15.76 1.23 11.66
C ILE A 87 -17.27 1.57 11.65
N MET A 88 -17.94 1.30 12.78
CA MET A 88 -19.39 1.43 12.98
C MET A 88 -20.02 2.76 12.52
N ASN A 89 -19.25 3.85 12.49
CA ASN A 89 -19.71 5.17 12.07
C ASN A 89 -19.72 5.38 10.54
N ARG A 90 -19.61 4.30 9.76
CA ARG A 90 -19.49 4.32 8.31
C ARG A 90 -18.26 5.04 7.76
N LEU A 91 -17.15 4.94 8.49
CA LEU A 91 -15.87 5.53 8.12
C LEU A 91 -14.82 4.44 7.90
N TRP A 92 -13.92 4.69 6.97
CA TRP A 92 -12.70 3.91 6.77
C TRP A 92 -11.56 4.56 7.55
N LEU A 93 -10.72 3.75 8.18
CA LEU A 93 -9.53 4.19 8.89
C LEU A 93 -8.34 3.30 8.55
N TRP A 94 -7.16 3.91 8.44
CA TRP A 94 -5.90 3.16 8.38
C TRP A 94 -5.48 2.70 9.77
N LEU A 95 -5.02 1.45 9.89
CA LEU A 95 -4.56 0.91 11.18
C LEU A 95 -3.27 1.54 11.71
N ASP A 96 -2.49 2.22 10.86
CA ASP A 96 -1.32 2.99 11.27
C ASP A 96 -1.69 4.38 11.85
N LYS A 97 -2.99 4.67 11.96
CA LYS A 97 -3.56 5.93 12.50
C LYS A 97 -3.27 7.17 11.67
N THR A 98 -2.78 7.00 10.45
CA THR A 98 -2.69 8.09 9.48
C THR A 98 -4.09 8.51 9.01
N ALA A 99 -4.22 9.74 8.54
CA ALA A 99 -5.49 10.22 7.99
C ALA A 99 -5.84 9.47 6.70
N VAL A 100 -7.14 9.22 6.47
CA VAL A 100 -7.63 8.77 5.16
C VAL A 100 -7.80 10.01 4.28
N ASP A 101 -6.72 10.40 3.63
CA ASP A 101 -6.60 11.56 2.72
C ASP A 101 -6.74 11.17 1.24
N PHE A 102 -6.70 9.88 0.94
CA PHE A 102 -6.79 9.34 -0.40
C PHE A 102 -7.65 8.07 -0.42
N VAL A 103 -8.47 7.96 -1.47
CA VAL A 103 -9.25 6.76 -1.76
C VAL A 103 -9.18 6.46 -3.26
N ASN A 104 -9.06 5.17 -3.61
CA ASN A 104 -9.01 4.73 -5.00
C ASN A 104 -10.05 3.63 -5.28
N TRP A 105 -11.28 3.85 -4.85
CA TRP A 105 -12.37 2.87 -4.98
C TRP A 105 -12.68 2.54 -6.45
N ASN A 106 -12.99 1.27 -6.70
CA ASN A 106 -13.56 0.84 -7.96
C ASN A 106 -15.02 1.31 -8.09
N LYS A 107 -15.56 1.31 -9.31
CA LYS A 107 -16.95 1.70 -9.56
C LYS A 107 -17.91 0.80 -8.76
N GLY A 108 -18.78 1.42 -7.97
CA GLY A 108 -19.74 0.70 -7.11
C GLY A 108 -19.18 0.23 -5.77
N GLN A 109 -17.97 0.66 -5.40
CA GLN A 109 -17.35 0.41 -4.10
C GLN A 109 -17.30 1.70 -3.26
N PRO A 110 -17.27 1.61 -1.92
CA PRO A 110 -17.43 0.40 -1.12
C PRO A 110 -18.86 -0.18 -1.18
N SER A 111 -19.02 -1.49 -0.98
CA SER A 111 -20.33 -2.13 -0.86
C SER A 111 -21.15 -1.55 0.31
N SER A 112 -22.47 -1.49 0.20
CA SER A 112 -23.37 -0.90 1.22
C SER A 112 -23.65 -1.82 2.41
N ASN A 113 -23.39 -3.13 2.31
CA ASN A 113 -23.67 -4.12 3.36
C ASN A 113 -22.40 -4.43 4.16
N GLN A 114 -22.10 -3.59 5.15
CA GLN A 114 -20.75 -3.41 5.70
C GLN A 114 -20.50 -4.06 7.07
N PHE A 115 -20.99 -5.28 7.29
CA PHE A 115 -20.54 -6.06 8.45
C PHE A 115 -19.32 -6.91 8.03
N GLU A 116 -18.15 -6.61 8.59
CA GLU A 116 -16.88 -7.37 8.47
C GLU A 116 -16.18 -7.39 7.09
N TYR A 117 -16.15 -6.23 6.41
CA TYR A 117 -15.42 -6.08 5.16
C TYR A 117 -14.06 -5.40 5.35
N CYS A 118 -13.07 -5.93 4.64
CA CYS A 118 -11.71 -5.44 4.52
C CYS A 118 -11.48 -4.89 3.11
N VAL A 119 -10.39 -4.15 2.92
CA VAL A 119 -10.05 -3.57 1.61
C VAL A 119 -8.98 -4.39 0.93
N GLU A 120 -9.21 -4.73 -0.34
CA GLU A 120 -8.17 -5.17 -1.26
C GLU A 120 -7.89 -4.13 -2.33
N MET A 121 -6.66 -4.11 -2.82
CA MET A 121 -6.34 -3.56 -4.13
C MET A 121 -6.46 -4.68 -5.16
N SER A 122 -7.20 -4.39 -6.23
CA SER A 122 -7.52 -5.31 -7.32
C SER A 122 -6.31 -5.54 -8.24
N ALA A 123 -5.99 -6.81 -8.47
CA ALA A 123 -4.90 -7.23 -9.35
C ALA A 123 -5.00 -6.65 -10.79
N SER A 124 -6.22 -6.62 -11.33
CA SER A 124 -6.48 -6.27 -12.72
C SER A 124 -6.53 -4.76 -12.96
N SER A 125 -6.95 -3.98 -11.96
CA SER A 125 -7.31 -2.58 -12.14
C SER A 125 -6.50 -1.62 -11.27
N GLY A 126 -5.89 -2.09 -10.18
CA GLY A 126 -5.21 -1.24 -9.19
C GLY A 126 -6.15 -0.37 -8.34
N TYR A 127 -7.46 -0.47 -8.56
CA TYR A 127 -8.50 0.16 -7.72
C TYR A 127 -8.88 -0.75 -6.55
N TRP A 128 -9.59 -0.18 -5.58
CA TRP A 128 -9.90 -0.85 -4.33
C TRP A 128 -11.31 -1.43 -4.32
N ASN A 129 -11.45 -2.60 -3.72
CA ASN A 129 -12.73 -3.27 -3.50
C ASN A 129 -12.88 -3.63 -2.02
N THR A 130 -14.13 -3.66 -1.53
CA THR A 130 -14.44 -4.29 -0.25
C THR A 130 -14.61 -5.79 -0.44
N ILE A 131 -13.98 -6.59 0.42
CA ILE A 131 -14.08 -8.06 0.44
C ILE A 131 -14.33 -8.57 1.87
N PRO A 132 -14.93 -9.76 2.06
CA PRO A 132 -14.98 -10.37 3.38
C PRO A 132 -13.57 -10.54 3.96
N CYS A 133 -13.34 -10.14 5.21
CA CYS A 133 -12.01 -10.21 5.84
C CYS A 133 -11.45 -11.64 5.97
N SER A 134 -12.32 -12.65 5.86
CA SER A 134 -11.98 -14.08 5.80
C SER A 134 -11.41 -14.54 4.45
N SER A 135 -11.42 -13.68 3.44
CA SER A 135 -10.83 -13.98 2.13
C SER A 135 -9.31 -14.08 2.25
N GLN A 136 -8.73 -15.14 1.70
CA GLN A 136 -7.28 -15.29 1.61
C GLN A 136 -6.74 -14.49 0.43
N LYS A 137 -5.78 -13.60 0.71
CA LYS A 137 -5.19 -12.68 -0.28
C LYS A 137 -3.71 -12.49 -0.01
N GLU A 138 -2.97 -12.12 -1.04
CA GLU A 138 -1.61 -11.59 -0.87
C GLU A 138 -1.67 -10.30 -0.02
N SER A 139 -0.53 -9.86 0.52
CA SER A 139 -0.50 -8.66 1.36
C SER A 139 0.68 -7.78 1.05
N ILE A 140 0.54 -6.50 1.36
CA ILE A 140 1.61 -5.52 1.22
C ILE A 140 1.88 -4.96 2.60
N CYS A 141 3.13 -5.12 3.06
CA CYS A 141 3.59 -4.51 4.28
C CYS A 141 4.30 -3.19 3.98
N LYS A 142 4.11 -2.21 4.86
CA LYS A 142 4.73 -0.88 4.85
C LYS A 142 5.35 -0.61 6.21
N LYS A 143 6.54 -0.03 6.23
CA LYS A 143 7.15 0.49 7.46
C LYS A 143 7.93 1.78 7.21
N PRO A 144 8.03 2.67 8.21
CA PRO A 144 8.89 3.83 8.10
C PRO A 144 10.34 3.39 7.92
N LYS A 145 11.13 4.21 7.23
CA LYS A 145 12.58 4.00 7.18
C LYS A 145 13.15 4.06 8.61
N SER A 146 14.14 3.20 8.89
CA SER A 146 15.00 3.41 10.05
C SER A 146 15.79 4.71 9.87
N LYS A 147 15.90 5.50 10.94
CA LYS A 147 16.80 6.65 10.98
C LYS A 147 18.26 6.20 10.95
#